data_AF-A0A6I3XA16-F1
#
_entry.id   AF-A0A6I3XA16-F1
#
_cell.length_a   1.000
_cell.length_b   1.000
_cell.length_c   1.000
_cell.angle_alpha   90.00
_cell.angle_beta   90.00
_cell.angle_gamma   90.00
#
_symmetry.space_group_name_H-M   'P 1'
#
loop_
_entity.id
_entity.type
_entity.pdbx_description
1 polymer ?
#
loop_
_entity_poly.entity_id
_entity_poly.type
_entity_poly.pdbx_seq_one_letter_code
_entity_poly.pdbx_strand_id
1 'polypeptide(L)'
;MKQRRVAQRVEEATRDILTTDEQIRTLAEQLVIWEEMRDDLHVRALVSETPQATADLSGIERQCHIAQLALDVQRNRKNELEQELEILMNEWEPKVVS
;
A
#
# COMPACT_ATOMS: atom_id res chain seq x y z
N MET A 1 -19.80 -8.21 -28.52
CA MET A 1 -19.39 -8.90 -27.26
C MET A 1 -18.03 -8.47 -26.74
N LYS A 2 -16.98 -8.33 -27.57
CA LYS A 2 -15.62 -7.94 -27.13
C LYS A 2 -15.55 -6.60 -26.37
N GLN A 3 -16.18 -5.54 -26.86
CA GLN A 3 -16.18 -4.23 -26.19
C GLN A 3 -16.88 -4.24 -24.82
N ARG A 4 -17.97 -5.00 -24.65
CA ARG A 4 -18.65 -5.15 -23.35
C ARG A 4 -17.76 -5.84 -22.31
N ARG A 5 -16.94 -6.81 -22.76
CA ARG A 5 -15.98 -7.50 -21.89
C ARG A 5 -14.82 -6.60 -21.48
N VAL A 6 -14.34 -5.73 -22.38
CA VAL A 6 -13.30 -4.73 -22.06
C VAL A 6 -13.84 -3.71 -21.07
N ALA A 7 -15.04 -3.19 -21.27
CA ALA A 7 -15.69 -2.26 -20.33
C ALA A 7 -15.84 -2.87 -18.93
N GLN A 8 -16.26 -4.14 -18.81
CA GLN A 8 -16.34 -4.83 -17.53
C GLN A 8 -14.98 -4.95 -16.83
N ARG A 9 -13.91 -5.27 -17.58
CA ARG A 9 -12.56 -5.34 -17.01
C ARG A 9 -12.03 -3.99 -16.57
N VAL A 10 -12.35 -2.91 -17.30
CA VAL A 10 -12.02 -1.53 -16.91
C VAL A 10 -12.70 -1.17 -15.59
N GLU A 11 -13.99 -1.50 -15.45
CA GLU A 11 -14.75 -1.26 -14.21
C GLU A 11 -14.18 -2.07 -13.03
N GLU A 12 -13.81 -3.33 -13.25
CA GLU A 12 -13.16 -4.18 -12.24
C GLU A 12 -11.80 -3.62 -11.83
N ALA A 13 -10.91 -3.34 -12.79
CA ALA A 13 -9.58 -2.76 -12.50
C ALA A 13 -9.69 -1.42 -11.75
N THR A 14 -10.63 -0.56 -12.14
CA THR A 14 -10.88 0.72 -11.45
C THR A 14 -11.31 0.50 -10.00
N ARG A 15 -12.21 -0.46 -9.74
CA ARG A 15 -12.66 -0.79 -8.39
C ARG A 15 -11.52 -1.37 -7.54
N ASP A 16 -10.69 -2.21 -8.13
CA ASP A 16 -9.54 -2.81 -7.45
C ASP A 16 -8.51 -1.74 -7.09
N ILE A 17 -8.22 -0.79 -7.98
CA ILE A 17 -7.33 0.35 -7.70
C ILE A 17 -7.84 1.16 -6.50
N LEU A 18 -9.13 1.53 -6.49
CA LEU A 18 -9.72 2.28 -5.37
C LEU A 18 -9.63 1.52 -4.05
N THR A 19 -9.82 0.20 -4.10
CA THR A 19 -9.71 -0.66 -2.90
C THR A 19 -8.28 -0.73 -2.40
N THR A 20 -7.30 -0.92 -3.30
CA THR A 20 -5.88 -0.92 -2.96
C THR A 20 -5.44 0.45 -2.43
N ASP A 21 -5.97 1.56 -2.95
CA ASP A 21 -5.67 2.89 -2.44
C ASP A 21 -6.11 3.09 -1.00
N GLU A 22 -7.30 2.63 -0.64
CA GLU A 22 -7.78 2.71 0.74
C GLU A 22 -6.94 1.83 1.68
N GLN A 23 -6.49 0.66 1.20
CA GLN A 23 -5.58 -0.21 1.95
C GLN A 23 -4.21 0.45 2.16
N ILE A 24 -3.63 1.07 1.12
CA ILE A 24 -2.37 1.83 1.20
C ILE A 24 -2.52 2.96 2.22
N ARG A 25 -3.61 3.71 2.14
CA ARG A 25 -3.88 4.81 3.06
C ARG A 25 -3.94 4.32 4.51
N THR A 26 -4.73 3.29 4.79
CA THR A 26 -4.88 2.72 6.14
C THR A 26 -3.53 2.23 6.67
N LEU A 27 -2.75 1.51 5.86
CA LEU A 27 -1.42 1.03 6.26
C LEU A 27 -0.44 2.18 6.51
N ALA A 28 -0.49 3.23 5.70
CA ALA A 28 0.35 4.41 5.88
C ALA A 28 0.00 5.16 7.18
N GLU A 29 -1.28 5.35 7.48
CA GLU A 29 -1.74 5.96 8.73
C GLU A 29 -1.29 5.14 9.96
N GLN A 30 -1.40 3.81 9.89
CA GLN A 30 -0.91 2.92 10.95
C GLN A 30 0.61 2.99 11.13
N LEU A 31 1.36 3.04 10.04
CA LEU A 31 2.81 3.14 10.07
C LEU A 31 3.27 4.43 10.75
N VAL A 32 2.62 5.56 10.47
CA VAL A 32 2.92 6.84 11.14
C VAL A 32 2.76 6.71 12.66
N ILE A 33 1.66 6.12 13.13
CA ILE A 33 1.40 5.92 14.56
C ILE A 33 2.48 5.02 15.19
N TRP A 34 2.89 3.96 14.49
CA TRP A 34 3.91 3.05 14.99
C TRP A 34 5.32 3.68 14.99
N GLU A 35 5.63 4.53 14.03
CA GLU A 35 6.87 5.29 14.00
C GLU A 35 6.94 6.30 15.15
N GLU A 36 5.84 7.00 15.44
CA GLU A 36 5.76 7.88 16.62
C GLU A 36 5.96 7.09 17.93
N MET A 37 5.34 5.92 18.04
CA MET A 37 5.50 5.05 19.22
C MET A 37 6.91 4.49 19.34
N ARG A 38 7.56 4.16 18.22
CA ARG A 38 8.97 3.75 18.17
C ARG A 38 9.87 4.86 18.70
N ASP A 39 9.63 6.09 18.30
CA ASP A 39 10.46 7.23 18.72
C ASP A 39 10.32 7.48 20.23
N ASP A 40 9.11 7.38 20.81
CA ASP A 40 8.91 7.43 22.28
C ASP A 40 9.62 6.28 23.01
N LEU A 41 9.47 5.05 22.49
CA LEU A 41 10.14 3.87 23.07
C LEU A 41 11.66 3.98 22.97
N HIS A 42 12.19 4.58 21.91
CA HIS A 42 13.61 4.82 21.75
C HIS A 42 14.15 5.74 22.85
N VAL A 43 13.45 6.85 23.13
CA VAL A 43 13.80 7.75 24.24
C VAL A 43 13.76 7.01 25.58
N ARG A 44 12.73 6.20 25.84
CA ARG A 44 12.61 5.43 27.08
C ARG A 44 13.68 4.36 27.24
N ALA A 45 14.06 3.69 26.15
CA ALA A 45 15.13 2.69 26.16
C ALA A 45 16.49 3.34 26.49
N LEU A 46 16.78 4.51 25.91
CA LEU A 46 17.98 5.28 26.21
C LEU A 46 18.04 5.77 27.66
N VAL A 47 16.91 6.16 28.25
CA VAL A 47 16.86 6.72 29.61
C VAL A 47 16.80 5.63 30.69
N SER A 48 16.07 4.54 30.45
CA SER A 48 15.81 3.54 31.50
C SER A 48 16.85 2.44 31.59
N GLU A 49 17.60 2.17 30.50
CA GLU A 49 18.55 1.05 30.38
C GLU A 49 17.96 -0.33 30.78
N THR A 50 16.64 -0.47 30.77
CA THR A 50 15.99 -1.73 31.19
C THR A 50 15.88 -2.72 30.03
N PRO A 51 16.06 -4.04 30.29
CA PRO A 51 15.82 -5.08 29.28
C PRO A 51 14.41 -5.04 28.69
N GLN A 52 13.41 -4.63 29.48
CA GLN A 52 12.02 -4.52 29.03
C GLN A 52 11.86 -3.41 27.98
N ALA A 53 12.40 -2.21 28.23
CA ALA A 53 12.32 -1.10 27.27
C ALA A 53 13.00 -1.45 25.94
N THR A 54 14.13 -2.14 25.98
CA THR A 54 14.82 -2.63 24.77
C THR A 54 13.98 -3.68 24.02
N ALA A 55 13.32 -4.60 24.74
CA ALA A 55 12.45 -5.60 24.13
C ALA A 55 11.22 -4.97 23.45
N ASP A 56 10.61 -3.97 24.09
CA ASP A 56 9.46 -3.24 23.56
C ASP A 56 9.85 -2.44 22.31
N LEU A 57 11.00 -1.74 22.33
CA LEU A 57 11.56 -1.04 21.18
C LEU A 57 11.82 -1.99 20.00
N SER A 58 12.50 -3.12 20.24
CA SER A 58 12.73 -4.12 19.19
C SER A 58 11.43 -4.73 18.64
N GLY A 59 10.37 -4.79 19.47
CA GLY A 59 9.04 -5.21 19.06
C GLY A 59 8.43 -4.27 18.03
N ILE A 60 8.41 -2.97 18.34
CA ILE A 60 7.80 -1.96 17.46
C ILE A 60 8.63 -1.74 16.18
N GLU A 61 9.96 -1.83 16.26
CA GLU A 61 10.83 -1.77 15.07
C GLU A 61 10.50 -2.86 14.06
N ARG A 62 10.28 -4.10 14.53
CA ARG A 62 9.86 -5.21 13.66
C ARG A 62 8.48 -4.96 13.05
N GLN A 63 7.54 -4.41 13.81
CA GLN A 63 6.20 -4.09 13.30
C GLN A 63 6.25 -3.01 12.22
N CYS A 64 7.02 -1.93 12.45
CA CYS A 64 7.24 -0.88 11.45
C CYS A 64 7.83 -1.47 10.16
N HIS A 65 8.84 -2.33 10.28
CA HIS A 65 9.46 -2.97 9.12
C HIS A 65 8.48 -3.84 8.32
N ILE A 66 7.67 -4.67 9.00
CA ILE A 66 6.64 -5.49 8.35
C ILE A 66 5.59 -4.61 7.65
N ALA A 67 5.18 -3.52 8.29
CA ALA A 67 4.21 -2.58 7.74
C ALA A 67 4.74 -1.88 6.48
N GLN A 68 6.01 -1.46 6.50
CA GLN A 68 6.69 -0.86 5.35
C GLN A 68 6.73 -1.84 4.17
N LEU A 69 7.10 -3.10 4.41
CA LEU A 69 7.08 -4.13 3.37
C LEU A 69 5.68 -4.36 2.80
N ALA A 70 4.65 -4.40 3.66
CA ALA A 70 3.27 -4.54 3.23
C ALA A 70 2.81 -3.35 2.38
N LEU A 71 3.20 -2.13 2.77
CA LEU A 71 2.91 -0.90 2.03
C LEU A 71 3.55 -0.92 0.64
N ASP A 72 4.80 -1.36 0.54
CA ASP A 72 5.50 -1.47 -0.74
C ASP A 72 4.87 -2.53 -1.65
N VAL A 73 4.43 -3.66 -1.10
CA VAL A 73 3.66 -4.68 -1.85
C VAL A 73 2.36 -4.08 -2.39
N GLN A 74 1.60 -3.33 -1.59
CA GLN A 74 0.36 -2.72 -2.05
C GLN A 74 0.57 -1.64 -3.10
N ARG A 75 1.62 -0.81 -2.95
CA ARG A 75 2.01 0.19 -3.97
C ARG A 75 2.39 -0.47 -5.29
N ASN A 76 3.16 -1.54 -5.26
CA ASN A 76 3.50 -2.30 -6.46
C ASN A 76 2.24 -2.88 -7.10
N ARG A 77 1.33 -3.45 -6.31
CA ARG A 77 0.06 -3.97 -6.81
C ARG A 77 -0.79 -2.88 -7.47
N LYS A 78 -0.87 -1.69 -6.88
CA LYS A 78 -1.55 -0.55 -7.48
C LYS A 78 -0.95 -0.19 -8.84
N ASN A 79 0.38 -0.08 -8.92
CA ASN A 79 1.07 0.24 -10.17
C ASN A 79 0.77 -0.79 -11.27
N GLU A 80 0.72 -2.08 -10.94
CA GLU A 80 0.33 -3.15 -11.87
C GLU A 80 -1.11 -2.97 -12.38
N LEU A 81 -2.05 -2.65 -11.48
CA LEU A 81 -3.45 -2.43 -11.85
C LEU A 81 -3.64 -1.19 -12.72
N GLU A 82 -2.90 -0.11 -12.43
CA GLU A 82 -2.90 1.11 -13.26
C GLU A 82 -2.35 0.83 -14.67
N GLN A 83 -1.29 0.04 -14.79
CA GLN A 83 -0.78 -0.41 -16.09
C GLN A 83 -1.79 -1.29 -16.82
N GLU A 84 -2.47 -2.22 -16.14
CA GLU A 84 -3.53 -3.02 -16.75
C GLU A 84 -4.68 -2.14 -17.24
N LEU A 85 -5.10 -1.15 -16.44
CA LEU A 85 -6.14 -0.21 -16.80
C LEU A 85 -5.75 0.61 -18.05
N GLU A 86 -4.51 1.11 -18.12
CA GLU A 86 -4.00 1.83 -19.28
C GLU A 86 -4.05 0.98 -20.56
N ILE A 87 -3.61 -0.28 -20.48
CA ILE A 87 -3.69 -1.23 -21.59
C ILE A 87 -5.15 -1.45 -22.02
N LEU A 88 -6.06 -1.65 -21.07
CA LEU A 88 -7.49 -1.86 -21.35
C LEU A 88 -8.14 -0.62 -21.98
N MET A 89 -7.76 0.58 -21.54
CA MET A 89 -8.24 1.83 -22.12
C MET A 89 -7.75 2.01 -23.56
N ASN A 90 -6.49 1.70 -23.84
CA ASN A 90 -5.93 1.71 -25.20
C ASN A 90 -6.59 0.67 -26.12
N GLU A 91 -6.96 -0.50 -25.60
CA GLU A 91 -7.73 -1.50 -26.34
C GLU A 91 -9.18 -1.07 -26.60
N TRP A 92 -9.72 -0.20 -25.75
CA TRP A 92 -11.08 0.30 -25.85
C TRP A 92 -11.21 1.48 -26.83
N GLU A 93 -10.18 2.33 -26.96
CA GLU A 93 -10.17 3.38 -27.98
C GLU A 93 -10.41 2.75 -29.37
N PRO A 94 -11.53 3.09 -30.04
CA PRO A 94 -11.71 2.64 -31.42
C PRO A 94 -10.59 3.29 -32.21
N LYS A 95 -9.76 2.48 -32.89
CA LYS A 95 -8.83 2.96 -33.92
C LYS A 95 -9.58 4.00 -34.74
N VAL A 96 -9.27 5.28 -34.54
CA VAL A 96 -9.79 6.34 -35.38
C VAL A 96 -9.16 6.05 -36.73
N VAL A 97 -9.97 5.51 -37.63
CA VAL A 97 -9.58 5.25 -39.01
C VAL A 97 -9.27 6.62 -39.60
N SER A 98 -7.99 6.95 -39.71
CA SER A 98 -7.49 8.05 -40.54
C SER A 98 -7.50 7.63 -42.00
#